data_AF-A0A8K0NY68-F1
#
_entry.id   AF-A0A8K0NY68-F1
#
_cell.length_a   1.000
_cell.length_b   1.000
_cell.length_c   1.000
_cell.angle_alpha   90.00
_cell.angle_beta   90.00
_cell.angle_gamma   90.00
#
_symmetry.space_group_name_H-M   'P 1'
#
loop_
_entity.id
_entity.type
_entity.pdbx_description
1 polymer ?
#
loop_
_entity_poly.entity_id
_entity_poly.type
_entity_poly.pdbx_seq_one_letter_code
_entity_poly.pdbx_strand_id
1 'polypeptide(L)'
;MRGNPLLKAFRNVPWEFEDSLIPDYVMGQTTCALFLSLRYHILNPDYIHERLKQLKNLYELRVLLVQVDASDPHHALKYLTRVCLLANLTLMLAWNPEEAGRIIETYKIFENKPPDLIMEKQDDDPFMKP
;
A
#
# COMPACT_ATOMS: atom_id res chain seq x y z
N MET A 1 -6.76 -13.20 19.28
CA MET A 1 -5.99 -12.71 20.46
C MET A 1 -5.81 -11.21 20.32
N ARG A 2 -6.16 -10.46 21.38
CA ARG A 2 -6.04 -9.01 21.52
C ARG A 2 -4.57 -8.61 21.49
N GLY A 3 -4.20 -7.57 20.74
CA GLY A 3 -2.86 -6.99 20.89
C GLY A 3 -2.27 -6.20 19.72
N ASN A 4 -3.05 -5.75 18.74
CA ASN A 4 -2.47 -4.96 17.64
C ASN A 4 -2.51 -3.46 17.98
N PRO A 5 -1.36 -2.79 18.24
CA PRO A 5 -1.31 -1.36 18.58
C PRO A 5 -1.78 -0.45 17.42
N LEU A 6 -1.88 -0.99 16.20
CA LEU A 6 -2.43 -0.35 15.02
C LEU A 6 -3.91 0.06 15.17
N LEU A 7 -4.68 -0.66 15.99
CA LEU A 7 -6.11 -0.41 16.18
C LEU A 7 -6.41 0.93 16.88
N LYS A 8 -5.41 1.53 17.56
CA LYS A 8 -5.56 2.85 18.20
C LYS A 8 -5.28 4.03 17.26
N ALA A 9 -4.69 3.79 16.09
CA ALA A 9 -4.31 4.84 15.14
C ALA A 9 -5.47 5.26 14.21
N PHE A 10 -6.47 4.40 14.01
CA PHE A 10 -7.62 4.69 13.16
C PHE A 10 -8.66 5.53 13.92
N ARG A 11 -8.51 6.86 13.89
CA ARG A 11 -9.50 7.81 14.44
C ARG A 11 -10.47 8.36 13.40
N ASN A 12 -10.16 8.27 12.10
CA ASN A 12 -10.87 9.01 11.05
C ASN A 12 -11.57 8.15 9.98
N VAL A 13 -11.49 6.83 10.06
CA VAL A 13 -12.08 5.95 9.05
C VAL A 13 -12.78 4.77 9.73
N PRO A 14 -14.06 4.47 9.42
CA PRO A 14 -14.69 3.24 9.87
C PRO A 14 -13.94 2.05 9.27
N TRP A 15 -13.45 1.16 10.14
CA TRP A 15 -12.82 -0.10 9.76
C TRP A 15 -13.71 -1.23 10.26
N GLU A 16 -13.96 -2.23 9.41
CA GLU A 16 -14.60 -3.48 9.78
C GLU A 16 -13.59 -4.62 9.55
N PHE A 17 -13.43 -5.47 10.55
CA PHE A 17 -12.58 -6.64 10.46
C PHE A 17 -13.44 -7.81 9.98
N GLU A 18 -13.31 -8.19 8.72
CA GLU A 18 -14.03 -9.32 8.15
C GLU A 18 -13.02 -10.40 7.79
N ASP A 19 -13.09 -11.55 8.49
CA ASP A 19 -12.19 -12.70 8.33
C ASP A 19 -12.22 -13.28 6.91
N SER A 20 -13.26 -12.93 6.14
CA SER A 20 -13.53 -13.31 4.76
C SER A 20 -12.81 -12.45 3.71
N LEU A 21 -12.18 -11.34 4.10
CA LEU A 21 -11.57 -10.41 3.15
C LEU A 21 -10.15 -10.84 2.74
N ILE A 22 -9.95 -10.92 1.43
CA ILE A 22 -8.66 -11.24 0.83
C ILE A 22 -7.66 -10.08 0.93
N PRO A 23 -8.03 -8.79 0.77
CA PRO A 23 -7.15 -7.68 1.11
C PRO A 23 -7.23 -7.27 2.58
N ASP A 24 -6.12 -6.77 3.15
CA ASP A 24 -6.08 -6.20 4.51
C ASP A 24 -6.86 -4.89 4.62
N TYR A 25 -6.92 -4.12 3.54
CA TYR A 25 -7.60 -2.83 3.49
C TYR A 25 -8.33 -2.66 2.15
N VAL A 26 -9.62 -2.32 2.21
CA VAL A 26 -10.39 -1.92 1.04
C VAL A 26 -10.49 -0.41 1.04
N MET A 27 -9.89 0.22 0.03
CA MET A 27 -9.82 1.68 -0.07
C MET A 27 -10.87 2.24 -1.03
N GLY A 28 -11.53 1.39 -1.82
CA GLY A 28 -12.59 1.74 -2.76
C GLY A 28 -13.30 0.54 -3.35
N GLN A 29 -14.21 0.77 -4.31
CA GLN A 29 -14.95 -0.32 -4.97
C GLN A 29 -14.04 -1.24 -5.81
N THR A 30 -13.06 -0.66 -6.50
CA THR A 30 -12.09 -1.40 -7.33
C THR A 30 -10.65 -1.25 -6.83
N THR A 31 -10.46 -0.68 -5.63
CA THR A 31 -9.14 -0.40 -5.04
C THR A 31 -8.95 -1.11 -3.71
N CYS A 32 -7.85 -1.85 -3.59
CA CYS A 32 -7.47 -2.51 -2.36
C CYS A 32 -5.98 -2.32 -2.01
N ALA A 33 -5.67 -2.43 -0.72
CA ALA A 33 -4.32 -2.52 -0.19
C ALA A 33 -4.11 -3.81 0.60
N LEU A 34 -2.95 -4.42 0.39
CA LEU A 34 -2.41 -5.52 1.18
C LEU A 34 -1.32 -4.98 2.10
N PHE A 35 -1.28 -5.45 3.34
CA PHE A 35 -0.25 -5.04 4.29
C PHE A 35 0.68 -6.21 4.60
N LEU A 36 1.98 -5.97 4.53
CA LEU A 36 3.00 -6.99 4.78
C LEU A 36 4.18 -6.39 5.55
N SER A 37 4.54 -6.98 6.69
CA SER A 37 5.80 -6.64 7.36
C SER A 37 6.96 -7.43 6.75
N LEU A 38 8.11 -6.79 6.50
CA LEU A 38 9.32 -7.49 6.03
C LEU A 38 9.73 -8.61 6.97
N ARG A 39 9.63 -8.39 8.28
CA ARG A 39 9.94 -9.42 9.28
C ARG A 39 9.05 -10.65 9.14
N TYR A 40 7.77 -10.44 8.83
CA TYR A 40 6.81 -11.52 8.57
C TYR A 40 7.09 -12.22 7.25
N HIS A 41 7.45 -11.47 6.20
CA HIS A 41 7.83 -12.03 4.91
C HIS A 41 9.05 -12.96 5.01
N ILE A 42 10.04 -12.60 5.82
CA ILE A 42 11.21 -13.46 6.07
C ILE A 42 10.81 -14.77 6.76
N LEU A 43 9.83 -14.73 7.67
CA LEU A 43 9.31 -15.92 8.36
C LEU A 43 8.44 -16.79 7.44
N ASN A 44 7.65 -16.17 6.56
CA ASN A 44 6.69 -16.85 5.69
C ASN A 44 6.74 -16.25 4.26
N PRO A 45 7.72 -16.65 3.44
CA PRO A 45 7.89 -16.08 2.09
C PRO A 45 6.75 -16.47 1.13
N ASP A 46 6.13 -17.64 1.29
CA ASP A 46 5.02 -18.10 0.45
C ASP A 46 3.69 -17.37 0.70
N TYR A 47 3.53 -16.73 1.87
CA TYR A 47 2.29 -16.07 2.26
C TYR A 47 1.82 -15.03 1.23
N ILE A 48 2.74 -14.20 0.75
CA ILE A 48 2.39 -13.15 -0.22
C ILE A 48 2.00 -13.74 -1.58
N HIS A 49 2.63 -14.84 -1.98
CA HIS A 49 2.28 -15.52 -3.24
C HIS A 49 0.87 -16.09 -3.20
N GLU A 50 0.47 -16.70 -2.08
CA GLU A 50 -0.89 -17.21 -1.91
C GLU A 50 -1.91 -16.06 -1.89
N ARG A 51 -1.63 -14.99 -1.14
CA ARG A 51 -2.49 -13.79 -1.13
C ARG A 51 -2.66 -13.18 -2.52
N LEU A 52 -1.59 -13.06 -3.30
CA LEU A 52 -1.66 -12.54 -4.68
C LEU A 52 -2.47 -13.45 -5.61
N LYS A 53 -2.33 -14.78 -5.49
CA LYS A 53 -3.12 -15.74 -6.25
C LYS A 53 -4.62 -15.64 -5.94
N GLN A 54 -4.95 -15.35 -4.68
CA GLN A 54 -6.33 -15.15 -4.25
C GLN A 54 -6.88 -13.79 -4.73
N LEU A 55 -6.06 -12.73 -4.69
CA LEU A 55 -6.44 -11.37 -5.09
C LEU A 55 -6.70 -11.25 -6.61
N LYS A 56 -5.93 -11.98 -7.42
CA LYS A 56 -6.07 -12.19 -8.87
C LYS A 56 -6.52 -10.98 -9.70
N ASN A 57 -7.82 -10.79 -9.94
CA ASN A 57 -8.41 -9.70 -10.73
C ASN A 57 -9.68 -9.17 -10.05
N LEU A 58 -9.77 -9.32 -8.73
CA LEU A 58 -10.89 -8.79 -7.96
C LEU A 58 -10.88 -7.25 -7.91
N TYR A 59 -9.69 -6.65 -8.06
CA TYR A 59 -9.47 -5.21 -7.97
C TYR A 59 -8.64 -4.71 -9.15
N GLU A 60 -8.93 -3.49 -9.61
CA GLU A 60 -8.16 -2.81 -10.65
C GLU A 60 -6.86 -2.26 -10.07
N LEU A 61 -6.96 -1.47 -8.98
CA LEU A 61 -5.81 -0.91 -8.29
C LEU A 61 -5.48 -1.73 -7.05
N ARG A 62 -4.25 -2.26 -7.02
CA ARG A 62 -3.77 -3.15 -5.96
C ARG A 62 -2.47 -2.62 -5.40
N VAL A 63 -2.52 -2.15 -4.17
CA VAL A 63 -1.37 -1.60 -3.48
C VAL A 63 -0.82 -2.65 -2.51
N LEU A 64 0.48 -2.95 -2.58
CA LEU A 64 1.18 -3.73 -1.57
C LEU A 64 1.95 -2.78 -0.67
N LEU A 65 1.46 -2.59 0.55
CA LEU A 65 2.08 -1.76 1.57
C LEU A 65 3.01 -2.62 2.43
N VAL A 66 4.30 -2.32 2.36
CA VAL A 66 5.35 -3.08 3.04
C VAL A 66 5.94 -2.27 4.18
N GLN A 67 5.81 -2.79 5.40
CA GLN A 67 6.49 -2.20 6.57
C GLN A 67 7.93 -2.69 6.66
N VAL A 68 8.87 -1.74 6.65
CA VAL A 68 10.30 -1.97 6.71
C VAL A 68 10.77 -2.13 8.17
N ASP A 69 10.50 -3.29 8.76
CA ASP A 69 10.85 -3.63 10.17
C ASP A 69 11.96 -4.69 10.28
N ALA A 70 12.78 -4.87 9.23
CA ALA A 70 13.83 -5.89 9.18
C ALA A 70 15.23 -5.27 9.09
N SER A 71 16.22 -5.91 9.68
CA SER A 71 17.62 -5.45 9.68
C SER A 71 18.29 -5.51 8.30
N ASP A 72 17.87 -6.45 7.44
CA ASP A 72 18.32 -6.53 6.04
C ASP A 72 17.10 -6.47 5.09
N PRO A 73 16.63 -5.26 4.74
CA PRO A 73 15.47 -5.10 3.89
C PRO A 73 15.81 -5.24 2.40
N HIS A 74 17.08 -5.08 2.00
CA HIS A 74 17.49 -4.98 0.59
C HIS A 74 17.13 -6.23 -0.23
N HIS A 75 17.42 -7.41 0.30
CA HIS A 75 17.12 -8.68 -0.39
C HIS A 75 15.61 -8.90 -0.52
N ALA A 76 14.86 -8.72 0.57
CA ALA A 76 13.42 -8.90 0.61
C ALA A 76 12.68 -7.87 -0.27
N LEU A 77 13.09 -6.59 -0.22
CA LEU A 77 12.53 -5.54 -1.07
C LEU A 77 12.77 -5.82 -2.54
N LYS A 78 13.99 -6.20 -2.94
CA LYS A 78 14.29 -6.54 -4.34
C LYS A 78 13.41 -7.66 -4.86
N TYR A 79 13.15 -8.66 -4.03
CA TYR A 79 12.25 -9.75 -4.34
C TYR A 79 10.79 -9.27 -4.46
N LEU A 80 10.29 -8.55 -3.45
CA LEU A 80 8.92 -8.02 -3.43
C LEU A 80 8.65 -7.08 -4.60
N THR A 81 9.60 -6.20 -4.95
CA THR A 81 9.50 -5.34 -6.14
C THR A 81 9.33 -6.16 -7.40
N ARG A 82 10.10 -7.24 -7.57
CA ARG A 82 9.95 -8.12 -8.73
C ARG A 82 8.59 -8.81 -8.76
N VAL A 83 8.11 -9.27 -7.61
CA VAL A 83 6.77 -9.88 -7.48
C VAL A 83 5.67 -8.87 -7.83
N CYS A 84 5.73 -7.66 -7.29
CA CYS A 84 4.78 -6.59 -7.61
C CYS A 84 4.76 -6.24 -9.09
N LEU A 85 5.94 -6.14 -9.73
CA LEU A 85 6.04 -5.89 -11.17
C LEU A 85 5.39 -7.02 -11.99
N LEU A 86 5.64 -8.28 -11.62
CA LEU A 86 5.07 -9.44 -12.33
C LEU A 86 3.54 -9.56 -12.15
N ALA A 87 3.03 -9.12 -11.00
CA ALA A 87 1.61 -9.24 -10.66
C ALA A 87 0.81 -7.93 -10.81
N ASN A 88 1.41 -6.90 -11.43
CA ASN A 88 0.82 -5.57 -11.64
C ASN A 88 0.29 -4.92 -10.35
N LEU A 89 1.10 -4.90 -9.30
CA LEU A 89 0.80 -4.20 -8.05
C LEU A 89 1.70 -2.97 -7.87
N THR A 90 1.16 -1.97 -7.19
CA THR A 90 1.92 -0.82 -6.71
C THR A 90 2.59 -1.18 -5.38
N LEU A 91 3.91 -1.22 -5.33
CA LEU A 91 4.66 -1.39 -4.08
C LEU A 91 4.78 -0.04 -3.36
N MET A 92 4.34 0.02 -2.10
CA MET A 92 4.50 1.16 -1.21
C MET A 92 5.29 0.74 0.03
N LEU A 93 6.26 1.55 0.44
CA LEU A 93 7.09 1.27 1.61
C LEU A 93 6.73 2.21 2.75
N ALA A 94 6.65 1.67 3.96
CA ALA A 94 6.43 2.42 5.19
C ALA A 94 7.49 2.05 6.23
N TRP A 95 8.12 3.04 6.87
CA TRP A 95 9.10 2.80 7.93
C TRP A 95 8.42 2.63 9.28
N ASN A 96 7.21 3.19 9.41
CA ASN A 96 6.43 3.15 10.63
C ASN A 96 4.96 2.81 10.34
N PRO A 97 4.24 2.19 11.30
CA PRO A 97 2.80 1.94 11.18
C PRO A 97 1.98 3.21 10.96
N GLU A 98 2.44 4.35 11.49
CA GLU A 98 1.78 5.65 11.30
C GLU A 98 1.87 6.13 9.85
N GLU A 99 3.02 5.96 9.19
CA GLU A 99 3.16 6.26 7.76
C GLU A 99 2.28 5.35 6.91
N ALA A 100 2.25 4.05 7.25
CA ALA A 100 1.38 3.10 6.58
C ALA A 100 -0.10 3.55 6.64
N GLY A 101 -0.57 4.00 7.81
CA GLY A 101 -1.89 4.58 7.97
C GLY A 101 -2.12 5.81 7.09
N ARG A 102 -1.18 6.77 7.09
CA ARG A 102 -1.28 7.97 6.25
C ARG A 102 -1.32 7.64 4.76
N ILE A 103 -0.55 6.66 4.30
CA ILE A 103 -0.55 6.22 2.90
C ILE A 103 -1.95 5.71 2.53
N ILE A 104 -2.53 4.82 3.36
CA ILE A 104 -3.88 4.28 3.13
C ILE A 104 -4.93 5.40 3.15
N GLU A 105 -4.87 6.32 4.11
CA GLU A 105 -5.77 7.48 4.18
C GLU A 105 -5.67 8.33 2.92
N THR A 106 -4.44 8.57 2.44
CA THR A 106 -4.18 9.32 1.22
C THR A 106 -4.85 8.62 0.04
N TYR A 107 -4.59 7.33 -0.18
CA TYR A 107 -5.23 6.56 -1.24
C TYR A 107 -6.76 6.59 -1.20
N LYS A 108 -7.35 6.51 0.00
CA LYS A 108 -8.81 6.61 0.19
C LYS A 108 -9.38 7.99 -0.17
N ILE A 109 -8.65 9.06 0.15
CA ILE A 109 -9.01 10.43 -0.24
C ILE A 109 -8.87 10.61 -1.75
N PHE A 110 -7.83 10.03 -2.35
CA PHE A 110 -7.58 10.09 -3.78
C PHE A 110 -8.60 9.31 -4.61
N GLU A 111 -9.21 8.24 -4.09
CA GLU A 111 -10.35 7.59 -4.78
C GLU A 111 -11.52 8.57 -5.01
N ASN A 112 -11.71 9.53 -4.10
CA ASN A 112 -12.76 10.55 -4.22
C ASN A 112 -12.34 11.78 -5.06
N LYS A 113 -11.07 11.89 -5.47
CA LYS A 113 -10.60 13.01 -6.29
C LYS A 113 -10.33 12.52 -7.72
N PRO A 114 -10.91 13.17 -8.75
CA PRO A 114 -10.57 12.84 -10.13
C PRO A 114 -9.06 13.02 -10.38
N PRO A 115 -8.47 12.25 -11.31
CA PRO A 115 -7.01 12.14 -11.56
C PRO A 115 -6.30 13.41 -12.07
N ASP A 116 -6.86 14.59 -11.84
CA ASP A 116 -6.42 15.86 -12.44
C ASP A 116 -5.26 16.55 -11.68
N LEU A 117 -4.84 16.04 -10.51
CA LEU A 117 -3.79 16.68 -9.70
C LEU A 117 -2.37 16.20 -9.97
N ILE A 118 -2.16 15.35 -10.99
CA ILE A 118 -0.83 14.95 -11.46
C ILE A 118 -0.52 15.63 -12.80
N MET A 119 -0.93 16.88 -12.98
CA MET A 119 -0.26 17.75 -13.94
C MET A 119 0.87 18.45 -13.18
N GLU A 120 2.09 18.01 -13.46
CA GLU A 120 3.30 18.79 -13.20
C GLU A 120 3.01 20.23 -13.63
N LYS A 121 3.01 21.15 -12.68
CA LYS A 121 2.93 22.57 -12.99
C LYS A 121 4.29 22.90 -13.60
N GLN A 122 4.38 22.83 -14.93
CA GLN A 122 5.53 23.28 -15.69
C GLN A 122 5.82 24.72 -15.23
N ASP A 123 6.97 24.92 -14.61
CA ASP A 123 7.42 26.22 -14.14
C ASP A 123 7.61 27.11 -15.38
N ASP A 124 6.69 28.05 -15.58
CA ASP A 124 6.79 29.08 -16.61
C ASP A 124 7.82 30.10 -16.11
N ASP A 125 9.10 29.88 -16.44
CA ASP A 125 10.20 30.79 -16.12
C ASP A 125 10.06 32.07 -16.97
N PRO A 126 9.81 33.25 -16.37
CA PRO A 126 9.68 34.49 -17.11
C PRO A 126 11.00 35.25 -17.12
N PHE A 127 12.05 34.71 -17.76
CA PHE A 127 13.21 35.51 -18.14
C PHE A 127 13.29 35.69 -19.66
N MET A 128 12.41 36.57 -20.15
CA MET A 128 12.70 37.32 -21.36
C MET A 128 12.20 38.76 -21.22
N LYS A 129 13.15 39.69 -21.03
CA LYS A 129 13.34 40.98 -21.72
C LYS A 129 13.96 42.05 -20.80
N PRO A 130 14.53 43.13 -21.34
CA PRO A 130 14.80 43.45 -22.76
C PRO A 130 16.28 43.39 -23.17
#